data_AF-A0A2N1KXA3-F1
#
_entry.id   AF-A0A2N1KXA3-F1
#
_cell.length_a   1.000
_cell.length_b   1.000
_cell.length_c   1.000
_cell.angle_alpha   90.00
_cell.angle_beta   90.00
_cell.angle_gamma   90.00
#
_symmetry.space_group_name_H-M   'P 1'
#
loop_
_entity.id
_entity.type
_entity.pdbx_description
1 polymer ?
#
loop_
_entity_poly.entity_id
_entity_poly.type
_entity_poly.pdbx_seq_one_letter_code
_entity_poly.pdbx_strand_id
1 'polypeptide(L)'
;MKIANENPDNPIEKVLEYANEATETTDPELIRYALMSFITHHPSARNRNLRIPPLIQRSPESCVPQKKPGPVVSDEKVGESEGDIEYGMNWYREDPNLSEHHEHWHIVYSGQDKCWQDMISNV
;
A
#
# COMPACT_ATOMS: atom_id res chain seq x y z
N MET A 1 17.77 3.21 -2.85
CA MET A 1 18.53 2.00 -2.47
C MET A 1 20.00 2.27 -2.36
N LYS A 2 20.42 3.34 -1.68
CA LYS A 2 21.84 3.60 -1.45
C LYS A 2 22.32 2.89 -0.19
N ILE A 3 21.58 3.01 0.91
CA ILE A 3 21.92 2.42 2.21
C ILE A 3 22.09 0.90 2.10
N ALA A 4 21.16 0.22 1.42
CA ALA A 4 21.25 -1.22 1.23
C ALA A 4 22.40 -1.65 0.30
N ASN A 5 22.72 -0.86 -0.73
CA ASN A 5 23.81 -1.16 -1.66
C ASN A 5 25.19 -0.88 -1.05
N GLU A 6 25.30 0.10 -0.15
CA GLU A 6 26.54 0.45 0.57
C GLU A 6 26.88 -0.54 1.68
N ASN A 7 25.89 -1.32 2.17
CA ASN A 7 26.05 -2.30 3.25
C ASN A 7 25.66 -3.72 2.79
N PRO A 8 26.47 -4.39 1.95
CA PRO A 8 26.12 -5.69 1.37
C PRO A 8 26.07 -6.82 2.41
N ASP A 9 26.79 -6.69 3.53
CA ASP A 9 26.87 -7.73 4.58
C ASP A 9 25.59 -7.80 5.44
N ASN A 10 24.96 -6.65 5.72
CA ASN A 10 23.75 -6.55 6.55
C ASN A 10 22.74 -5.49 6.05
N PRO A 11 22.29 -5.58 4.79
CA PRO A 11 21.51 -4.52 4.13
C PRO A 11 20.15 -4.28 4.80
N ILE A 12 19.50 -5.34 5.31
CA ILE A 12 18.16 -5.26 5.90
C ILE A 12 18.21 -4.55 7.26
N GLU A 13 19.19 -4.88 8.10
CA GLU A 13 19.33 -4.28 9.43
C GLU A 13 19.61 -2.78 9.32
N LYS A 14 20.50 -2.38 8.40
CA LYS A 14 20.83 -0.98 8.17
C LYS A 14 19.64 -0.16 7.64
N VAL A 15 18.84 -0.74 6.75
CA VAL A 15 17.59 -0.10 6.29
C VAL A 15 16.60 0.09 7.44
N LEU A 16 16.47 -0.89 8.33
CA LEU A 16 15.58 -0.79 9.49
C LEU A 16 16.07 0.21 10.54
N GLU A 17 17.37 0.24 10.82
CA GLU A 17 18.00 1.26 11.69
C GLU A 17 17.70 2.66 11.16
N TYR A 18 17.99 2.90 9.87
CA TYR A 18 17.73 4.19 9.24
C TYR A 18 16.23 4.54 9.23
N ALA A 19 15.35 3.57 8.95
CA ALA A 19 13.92 3.80 8.97
C ALA A 19 13.44 4.21 10.37
N ASN A 20 13.94 3.57 11.43
CA ASN A 20 13.61 3.94 12.81
C ASN A 20 14.09 5.36 13.13
N GLU A 21 15.33 5.71 12.80
CA GLU A 21 15.85 7.07 12.99
C GLU A 21 15.03 8.11 12.19
N ALA A 22 14.64 7.77 10.96
CA ALA A 22 13.86 8.65 10.09
C ALA A 22 12.44 8.91 10.62
N THR A 23 11.84 7.98 11.40
CA THR A 23 10.48 8.17 11.95
C THR A 23 10.37 9.37 12.89
N GLU A 24 11.49 9.81 13.49
CA GLU A 24 11.51 10.98 14.38
C GLU A 24 11.44 12.31 13.62
N THR A 25 11.81 12.32 12.34
CA THR A 25 12.01 13.55 11.55
C THR A 25 11.10 13.65 10.33
N THR A 26 10.60 12.52 9.85
CA THR A 26 9.89 12.38 8.57
C THR A 26 8.51 11.78 8.78
N ASP A 27 7.57 12.09 7.88
CA ASP A 27 6.23 11.50 7.89
C ASP A 27 6.30 9.95 7.86
N PRO A 28 5.66 9.26 8.83
CA PRO A 28 5.66 7.80 8.89
C PRO A 28 5.15 7.12 7.62
N GLU A 29 4.21 7.71 6.89
CA GLU A 29 3.66 7.11 5.66
C GLU A 29 4.69 7.09 4.52
N LEU A 30 5.55 8.12 4.42
CA LEU A 30 6.67 8.11 3.49
C LEU A 30 7.65 6.98 3.76
N ILE A 31 7.94 6.73 5.04
CA ILE A 31 8.86 5.67 5.47
C ILE A 31 8.26 4.30 5.16
N ARG A 32 6.96 4.10 5.45
CA ARG A 32 6.24 2.86 5.09
C ARG A 32 6.30 2.62 3.59
N TYR A 33 6.05 3.66 2.78
CA TYR A 33 6.15 3.56 1.32
C TYR A 33 7.56 3.21 0.84
N ALA A 34 8.60 3.83 1.40
CA ALA A 34 9.99 3.52 1.08
C ALA A 34 10.36 2.07 1.43
N LEU A 35 9.91 1.56 2.60
CA LEU A 35 10.10 0.17 3.01
C LEU A 35 9.39 -0.82 2.07
N MET A 36 8.16 -0.51 1.64
CA MET A 36 7.44 -1.34 0.68
C MET A 36 8.14 -1.39 -0.68
N SER A 37 8.67 -0.26 -1.14
CA SER A 37 9.49 -0.20 -2.35
C SER A 37 10.78 -1.02 -2.21
N PHE A 38 11.45 -0.94 -1.05
CA PHE A 38 12.62 -1.77 -0.74
C PHE A 38 12.31 -3.27 -0.80
N ILE A 39 11.23 -3.70 -0.16
CA ILE A 39 10.81 -5.11 -0.16
C ILE A 39 10.51 -5.60 -1.59
N THR A 40 9.93 -4.74 -2.43
CA THR A 40 9.49 -5.10 -3.79
C THR A 40 10.67 -5.24 -4.77
N HIS A 41 11.64 -4.33 -4.73
CA HIS A 41 12.69 -4.25 -5.75
C HIS A 41 14.06 -4.79 -5.32
N HIS A 42 14.41 -4.77 -4.02
CA HIS A 42 15.76 -5.10 -3.59
C HIS A 42 16.01 -6.63 -3.53
N PRO A 43 17.11 -7.15 -4.11
CA PRO A 43 17.38 -8.58 -4.13
C PRO A 43 17.55 -9.16 -2.72
N SER A 44 18.15 -8.42 -1.77
CA SER A 44 18.32 -8.92 -0.39
C SER A 44 16.99 -9.15 0.33
N ALA A 45 15.97 -8.32 0.07
CA ALA A 45 14.63 -8.52 0.62
C ALA A 45 13.93 -9.73 -0.03
N ARG A 46 14.08 -9.87 -1.35
CA ARG A 46 13.57 -11.02 -2.11
C ARG A 46 14.21 -12.34 -1.66
N ASN A 47 15.52 -12.37 -1.44
CA ASN A 47 16.25 -13.56 -1.00
C ASN A 47 15.84 -14.02 0.41
N ARG A 48 15.46 -13.08 1.29
CA ARG A 48 14.87 -13.39 2.60
C ARG A 48 13.37 -13.64 2.56
N ASN A 49 12.75 -13.61 1.38
CA ASN A 49 11.31 -13.81 1.19
C ASN A 49 10.45 -12.90 2.06
N LEU A 50 10.89 -11.64 2.24
CA LEU A 50 10.10 -10.63 2.96
C LEU A 50 8.84 -10.31 2.16
N ARG A 51 7.70 -10.25 2.85
CA ARG A 51 6.40 -9.94 2.26
C ARG A 51 5.79 -8.72 2.92
N ILE A 52 5.16 -7.89 2.09
CA ILE A 52 4.34 -6.78 2.58
C ILE A 52 3.08 -7.40 3.20
N PRO A 53 2.74 -7.09 4.47
CA PRO A 53 1.51 -7.56 5.08
C PRO A 53 0.28 -7.07 4.29
N PRO A 54 -0.85 -7.80 4.28
CA PRO A 54 -2.03 -7.38 3.56
C PRO A 54 -2.62 -6.07 4.09
N LEU A 55 -3.29 -5.28 3.24
CA LEU A 55 -3.85 -3.97 3.59
C LEU A 55 -4.78 -4.05 4.81
N ILE A 56 -5.58 -5.11 4.91
CA ILE A 56 -6.49 -5.35 6.05
C ILE A 56 -5.77 -5.47 7.41
N GLN A 57 -4.48 -5.84 7.42
CA GLN A 57 -3.65 -5.87 8.62
C GLN A 57 -2.92 -4.55 8.85
N ARG A 58 -2.55 -3.84 7.78
CA ARG A 58 -1.78 -2.58 7.84
C ARG A 58 -2.65 -1.36 8.20
N SER A 59 -3.89 -1.36 7.72
CA SER A 59 -4.88 -0.29 7.86
C SER A 59 -6.30 -0.88 7.77
N PRO A 60 -6.78 -1.53 8.85
CA PRO A 60 -8.11 -2.12 8.88
C PRO A 60 -9.22 -1.08 8.67
N GLU A 61 -9.03 0.15 9.15
CA GLU A 61 -9.97 1.26 9.03
C GLU A 61 -10.23 1.67 7.57
N SER A 62 -9.22 1.57 6.70
CA SER A 62 -9.36 1.85 5.27
C SER A 62 -10.04 0.72 4.49
N CYS A 63 -10.20 -0.45 5.09
CA CYS A 63 -10.87 -1.61 4.49
C CYS A 63 -12.35 -1.71 4.87
N VAL A 64 -12.86 -0.79 5.71
CA VAL A 64 -14.27 -0.77 6.10
C VAL A 64 -15.05 0.11 5.13
N PRO A 65 -16.01 -0.44 4.37
CA PRO A 65 -16.80 0.36 3.45
C PRO A 65 -17.68 1.37 4.20
N GLN A 66 -17.83 2.58 3.64
CA GLN A 66 -18.55 3.68 4.31
C GLN A 66 -20.05 3.41 4.48
N LYS A 67 -20.62 2.60 3.59
CA LYS A 67 -21.95 2.00 3.69
C LYS A 67 -21.81 0.54 3.29
N LYS A 68 -22.49 -0.38 3.99
CA LYS A 68 -22.50 -1.81 3.64
C LYS A 68 -22.82 -1.97 2.15
N PRO A 69 -21.85 -2.29 1.30
CA PRO A 69 -22.08 -2.49 -0.11
C PRO A 69 -22.55 -3.94 -0.24
N GLY A 70 -23.77 -4.10 -0.68
CA GLY A 70 -24.25 -5.40 -1.08
C GLY A 70 -25.45 -5.21 -1.98
N PRO A 71 -25.57 -5.98 -3.07
CA PRO A 71 -26.88 -6.19 -3.62
C PRO A 71 -27.71 -6.79 -2.48
N VAL A 72 -28.72 -6.08 -2.01
CA VAL A 72 -29.84 -6.74 -1.34
C VAL A 72 -30.38 -7.70 -2.40
N VAL A 73 -30.07 -8.99 -2.25
CA VAL A 73 -30.76 -10.03 -3.02
C VAL A 73 -32.15 -10.11 -2.41
N SER A 74 -32.97 -9.11 -2.70
CA SER A 74 -34.40 -9.11 -2.42
C SER A 74 -35.11 -9.46 -3.71
N ASP A 75 -36.06 -10.38 -3.66
CA ASP A 75 -36.96 -10.73 -4.77
C ASP A 75 -37.87 -9.55 -5.21
N GLU A 76 -37.78 -8.41 -4.52
CA GLU A 76 -38.48 -7.19 -4.89
C GLU A 76 -37.82 -6.54 -6.10
N LYS A 77 -38.66 -6.18 -7.08
CA LYS A 77 -38.24 -5.38 -8.23
C LYS A 77 -37.47 -4.17 -7.74
N VAL A 78 -36.30 -3.93 -8.34
CA VAL A 78 -35.56 -2.67 -8.22
C VAL A 78 -36.49 -1.56 -8.68
N GLY A 79 -37.31 -1.03 -7.77
CA GLY A 79 -37.88 0.30 -7.91
C GLY A 79 -36.71 1.26 -7.99
N GLU A 80 -36.81 2.29 -8.83
CA GLU A 80 -35.83 3.36 -8.93
C GLU A 80 -35.41 3.76 -7.51
N SER A 81 -34.19 3.38 -7.13
CA SER A 81 -33.70 3.65 -5.79
C SER A 81 -33.63 5.16 -5.63
N GLU A 82 -34.38 5.72 -4.69
CA GLU A 82 -34.16 7.09 -4.23
C GLU A 82 -32.76 7.15 -3.60
N GLY A 83 -31.75 7.43 -4.41
CA GLY A 83 -30.35 7.41 -4.02
C GLY A 83 -29.42 7.63 -5.22
N ASP A 84 -28.22 8.12 -4.94
CA ASP A 84 -27.18 8.30 -5.95
C ASP A 84 -26.86 6.94 -6.63
N ILE A 85 -27.02 6.87 -7.94
CA ILE A 85 -26.75 5.68 -8.77
C ILE A 85 -25.32 5.17 -8.57
N GLU A 86 -24.40 6.06 -8.21
CA GLU A 86 -23.00 5.75 -7.90
C GLU A 86 -22.88 4.74 -6.75
N TYR A 87 -23.81 4.70 -5.79
CA TYR A 87 -23.77 3.73 -4.70
C TYR A 87 -23.85 2.27 -5.18
N GLY A 88 -24.47 2.02 -6.33
CA GLY A 88 -24.51 0.69 -6.94
C GLY A 88 -23.13 0.14 -7.30
N MET A 89 -22.10 1.00 -7.36
CA MET A 89 -20.72 0.64 -7.66
C MET A 89 -19.81 0.53 -6.42
N ASN A 90 -20.31 0.80 -5.21
CA ASN A 90 -19.47 0.77 -4.00
C ASN A 90 -18.88 -0.61 -3.69
N TRP A 91 -19.58 -1.69 -4.05
CA TRP A 91 -19.05 -3.05 -3.89
C TRP A 91 -17.76 -3.27 -4.68
N TYR A 92 -17.58 -2.54 -5.78
CA TYR A 92 -16.37 -2.59 -6.62
C TYR A 92 -15.36 -1.52 -6.19
N ARG A 93 -15.82 -0.27 -6.02
CA ARG A 93 -14.93 0.87 -5.69
C ARG A 93 -14.28 0.78 -4.31
N GLU A 94 -14.99 0.19 -3.34
CA GLU A 94 -14.53 0.06 -1.95
C GLU A 94 -14.02 -1.37 -1.65
N ASP A 95 -13.80 -2.21 -2.68
CA ASP A 95 -13.25 -3.56 -2.47
C ASP A 95 -11.80 -3.45 -1.93
N PRO A 96 -11.50 -4.07 -0.76
CA PRO A 96 -10.16 -3.99 -0.16
C PRO A 96 -9.06 -4.60 -1.04
N ASN A 97 -9.37 -5.67 -1.77
CA ASN A 97 -8.37 -6.35 -2.61
C ASN A 97 -8.06 -5.53 -3.87
N LEU A 98 -9.05 -4.88 -4.47
CA LEU A 98 -8.85 -3.96 -5.58
C LEU A 98 -8.01 -2.75 -5.15
N SER A 99 -8.28 -2.23 -3.96
CA SER A 99 -7.52 -1.11 -3.37
C SER A 99 -6.05 -1.50 -3.12
N GLU A 100 -5.82 -2.69 -2.55
CA GLU A 100 -4.48 -3.24 -2.36
C GLU A 100 -3.75 -3.52 -3.68
N HIS A 101 -4.44 -4.06 -4.68
CA HIS A 101 -3.89 -4.25 -6.02
C HIS A 101 -3.43 -2.91 -6.62
N HIS A 102 -4.24 -1.87 -6.50
CA HIS A 102 -3.93 -0.53 -7.00
C HIS A 102 -2.72 0.07 -6.26
N GLU A 103 -2.65 -0.03 -4.93
CA GLU A 103 -1.47 0.38 -4.15
C GLU A 103 -0.21 -0.35 -4.62
N HIS A 104 -0.29 -1.68 -4.77
CA HIS A 104 0.84 -2.49 -5.21
C HIS A 104 1.31 -2.12 -6.62
N TRP A 105 0.39 -1.78 -7.52
CA TRP A 105 0.72 -1.32 -8.86
C TRP A 105 1.57 -0.04 -8.82
N HIS A 106 1.21 0.93 -7.97
CA HIS A 106 2.01 2.16 -7.77
C HIS A 106 3.37 1.90 -7.13
N ILE A 107 3.49 0.89 -6.27
CA ILE A 107 4.78 0.49 -5.70
C ILE A 107 5.68 -0.09 -6.80
N VAL A 108 5.16 -1.02 -7.61
CA VAL A 108 5.91 -1.68 -8.69
C VAL A 108 6.31 -0.72 -9.81
N TYR A 109 5.46 0.27 -10.13
CA TYR A 109 5.67 1.21 -11.24
C TYR A 109 5.91 2.66 -10.79
N SER A 110 6.62 2.84 -9.69
CA SER A 110 6.92 4.15 -9.05
C SER A 110 7.75 5.13 -9.89
N GLY A 111 8.29 4.72 -11.04
CA GLY A 111 9.15 5.55 -11.91
C GLY A 111 8.44 6.68 -12.67
N GLN A 112 7.11 6.81 -12.57
CA GLN A 112 6.36 7.85 -13.29
C GLN A 112 6.15 9.15 -12.48
N ASP A 113 6.31 9.12 -11.15
CA ASP A 113 6.06 10.27 -10.27
C ASP A 113 7.35 10.78 -9.60
N LYS A 114 7.83 11.95 -10.05
CA LYS A 114 9.10 12.56 -9.63
C LYS A 114 9.16 13.02 -8.16
N CYS A 115 8.03 13.12 -7.47
CA CYS A 115 7.95 13.70 -6.12
C CYS A 115 8.47 12.76 -5.01
N TRP A 116 8.45 11.45 -5.25
CA TRP A 116 8.72 10.42 -4.22
C TRP A 116 10.13 9.80 -4.33
N GLN A 117 10.89 10.20 -5.34
CA GLN A 117 12.12 9.53 -5.75
C GLN A 117 13.29 9.75 -4.80
N ASP A 118 13.37 10.89 -4.11
CA ASP A 118 14.55 11.24 -3.30
C ASP A 118 14.70 10.36 -2.06
N MET A 119 13.60 10.03 -1.37
CA MET A 119 13.64 9.18 -0.18
C MET A 119 13.81 7.70 -0.55
N ILE A 120 13.12 7.22 -1.59
CA ILE A 120 13.29 5.87 -2.15
C ILE A 120 14.72 5.65 -2.68
N SER A 121 15.34 6.70 -3.20
CA SER A 121 16.72 6.65 -3.65
C SER A 121 17.71 6.47 -2.50
N ASN A 122 17.41 6.99 -1.31
CA ASN A 122 18.29 6.89 -0.15
C ASN A 122 18.19 5.54 0.57
N VAL A 123 16.98 5.04 0.85
CA VAL A 123 16.74 3.69 1.41
C VAL A 123 17.24 2.64 0.45
#